data_AF-A0A8T4WM12-F1
#
_entry.id   AF-A0A8T4WM12-F1
#
_cell.length_a   1.000
_cell.length_b   1.000
_cell.length_c   1.000
_cell.angle_alpha   90.00
_cell.angle_beta   90.00
_cell.angle_gamma   90.00
#
_symmetry.space_group_name_H-M   'P 1'
#
loop_
_entity.id
_entity.type
_entity.pdbx_description
1 polymer ?
#
loop_
_entity_poly.entity_id
_entity_poly.type
_entity_poly.pdbx_seq_one_letter_code
_entity_poly.pdbx_strand_id
1 'polypeptide(L)'
;GWWIVRKVDGGSIASMGNTGLGYGAVGNNGDLDGDGVDNPDTVEALGGYQEVMFFKAIDEGVDVLGEAWGLANTYYANTYPPMDYQIDCKTLTQWPLLGDPSLKIGGYS
;
A
#
# COMPACT_ATOMS: atom_id res chain seq x y z
N GLY A 1 -4.66 6.62 12.29
CA GLY A 1 -4.27 5.22 12.52
C GLY A 1 -4.57 4.77 13.94
N TRP A 2 -3.64 4.96 14.89
CA TRP A 2 -3.70 4.23 16.18
C TRP A 2 -5.00 4.35 16.99
N TRP A 3 -5.64 5.53 17.02
CA TRP A 3 -6.84 5.75 17.83
C TRP A 3 -8.01 4.83 17.44
N ILE A 4 -8.19 4.53 16.15
CA ILE A 4 -9.26 3.63 15.68
C ILE A 4 -8.93 2.16 15.93
N VAL A 5 -7.64 1.79 15.94
CA VAL A 5 -7.19 0.42 16.21
C VAL A 5 -7.28 0.06 17.70
N ARG A 6 -6.98 1.01 18.59
CA ARG A 6 -6.98 0.78 20.05
C ARG A 6 -8.36 0.89 20.72
N LYS A 7 -9.42 1.16 19.95
CA LYS A 7 -10.73 1.44 20.51
C LYS A 7 -11.34 0.14 21.04
N VAL A 8 -11.56 0.06 22.35
CA VAL A 8 -12.25 -1.07 22.97
C VAL A 8 -13.71 -1.08 22.51
N ASP A 9 -14.23 -2.27 22.21
CA ASP A 9 -15.61 -2.53 21.76
C ASP A 9 -16.05 -1.72 20.54
N GLY A 10 -15.14 -1.44 19.61
CA GLY A 10 -15.45 -0.76 18.34
C GLY A 10 -14.21 -0.42 17.52
N GLY A 11 -14.36 0.47 16.54
CA GLY A 11 -13.24 0.90 15.70
C GLY A 11 -12.84 -0.12 14.63
N SER A 12 -11.53 -0.29 14.42
CA SER A 12 -10.97 -1.22 13.44
C SER A 12 -10.02 -2.21 14.09
N ILE A 13 -9.95 -3.43 13.54
CA ILE A 13 -9.02 -4.48 14.03
C ILE A 13 -7.59 -4.30 13.49
N ALA A 14 -7.45 -3.55 12.40
CA ALA A 14 -6.18 -3.05 11.86
C ALA A 14 -6.44 -1.75 11.08
N SER A 15 -5.37 -1.01 10.77
CA SER A 15 -5.42 0.21 9.95
C SER A 15 -4.08 0.42 9.27
N MET A 16 -4.13 0.80 7.99
CA MET A 16 -2.99 1.33 7.25
C MET A 16 -3.26 2.79 6.89
N GLY A 17 -2.20 3.57 6.72
CA GLY A 17 -2.30 4.97 6.33
C GLY A 17 -1.01 5.72 6.60
N ASN A 18 -0.77 6.82 5.87
CA ASN A 18 0.51 7.51 5.98
C ASN A 18 0.73 8.14 7.37
N THR A 19 1.97 8.08 7.87
CA THR A 19 2.40 8.69 9.13
C THR A 19 2.53 10.22 9.05
N GLY A 20 2.44 10.79 7.86
CA GLY A 20 2.50 12.22 7.58
C GLY A 20 1.89 12.53 6.22
N LEU A 21 2.59 13.30 5.39
CA LEU A 21 2.15 13.61 4.03
C LEU A 21 2.25 12.39 3.11
N GLY A 22 1.10 11.80 2.76
CA GLY A 22 0.99 10.82 1.67
C GLY A 22 1.13 11.52 0.31
N TYR A 23 2.01 11.00 -0.52
CA TYR A 23 2.23 11.50 -1.88
C TYR A 23 1.33 10.75 -2.86
N GLY A 24 0.80 11.49 -3.83
CA GLY A 24 0.09 10.93 -4.97
C GLY A 24 0.54 11.64 -6.25
N ALA A 25 0.45 10.95 -7.37
CA ALA A 25 0.59 11.54 -8.69
C ALA A 25 -0.78 11.93 -9.26
N VAL A 26 -0.79 12.86 -10.20
CA VAL A 26 -2.01 13.35 -10.86
C VAL A 26 -1.72 13.58 -12.32
N GLY A 27 -2.70 13.31 -13.18
CA GLY A 27 -2.55 13.47 -14.63
C GLY A 27 -2.48 12.13 -15.33
N ASN A 28 -1.78 12.13 -16.46
CA ASN A 28 -1.56 10.99 -17.34
C ASN A 28 -0.30 11.30 -18.16
N ASN A 29 0.85 10.86 -17.66
CA ASN A 29 2.17 11.22 -18.19
C ASN A 29 2.86 10.06 -18.93
N GLY A 30 2.08 9.06 -19.35
CA GLY A 30 2.57 7.82 -19.95
C GLY A 30 2.68 6.72 -18.90
N ASP A 31 3.07 5.52 -19.34
CA ASP A 31 3.28 4.33 -18.52
C ASP A 31 4.42 4.55 -17.49
N LEU A 32 4.04 4.91 -16.26
CA LEU A 32 5.00 5.25 -15.20
C LEU A 32 5.58 4.01 -14.50
N ASP A 33 4.79 2.94 -14.38
CA ASP A 33 5.21 1.70 -13.70
C ASP A 33 5.90 0.70 -14.65
N GLY A 34 5.87 0.96 -15.96
CA GLY A 34 6.55 0.22 -16.99
C GLY A 34 5.87 -1.10 -17.36
N ASP A 35 4.56 -1.25 -17.09
CA ASP A 35 3.82 -2.48 -17.35
C ASP A 35 3.30 -2.61 -18.80
N GLY A 36 3.48 -1.57 -19.62
CA GLY A 36 3.06 -1.48 -21.01
C GLY A 36 1.65 -0.92 -21.22
N VAL A 37 0.97 -0.47 -20.15
CA VAL A 37 -0.35 0.15 -20.19
C VAL A 37 -0.24 1.58 -19.66
N ASP A 38 -0.84 2.53 -20.36
CA ASP A 38 -0.92 3.94 -19.92
C ASP A 38 -2.23 4.14 -19.13
N ASN A 39 -2.17 3.92 -17.81
CA ASN A 39 -3.25 4.24 -16.88
C ASN A 39 -3.05 5.64 -16.28
N PRO A 40 -4.08 6.22 -15.63
CA PRO A 40 -3.90 7.49 -14.95
C PRO A 40 -2.82 7.40 -13.86
N ASP A 41 -1.89 8.37 -13.82
CA ASP A 41 -0.74 8.37 -12.89
C ASP A 41 -1.13 8.15 -11.41
N THR A 42 -2.36 8.52 -11.04
CA THR A 42 -2.95 8.28 -9.71
C THR A 42 -2.94 6.81 -9.27
N VAL A 43 -2.84 5.86 -10.20
CA VAL A 43 -2.73 4.42 -9.90
C VAL A 43 -1.38 3.83 -10.30
N GLU A 44 -0.57 4.57 -11.03
CA GLU A 44 0.73 4.08 -11.52
C GLU A 44 1.89 4.50 -10.64
N ALA A 45 1.80 5.62 -9.90
CA ALA A 45 2.89 6.10 -9.05
C ALA A 45 2.50 6.39 -7.60
N LEU A 46 3.52 6.45 -6.73
CA LEU A 46 3.42 6.91 -5.34
C LEU A 46 2.37 6.13 -4.52
N GLY A 47 1.70 6.77 -3.55
CA GLY A 47 0.76 6.08 -2.67
C GLY A 47 -0.37 5.37 -3.41
N GLY A 48 -0.76 5.88 -4.57
CA GLY A 48 -1.77 5.26 -5.43
C GLY A 48 -1.35 3.89 -5.93
N TYR A 49 -0.16 3.79 -6.53
CA TYR A 49 0.40 2.49 -6.95
C TYR A 49 0.59 1.54 -5.77
N GLN A 50 1.12 2.03 -4.65
CA GLN A 50 1.32 1.23 -3.45
C GLN A 50 0.01 0.59 -2.94
N GLU A 51 -1.09 1.35 -2.96
CA GLU A 51 -2.42 0.88 -2.57
C GLU A 51 -3.01 -0.11 -3.60
N VAL A 52 -2.84 0.13 -4.89
CA VAL A 52 -3.26 -0.80 -5.95
C VAL A 52 -2.53 -2.14 -5.82
N MET A 53 -1.23 -2.11 -5.53
CA MET A 53 -0.42 -3.32 -5.33
C MET A 53 -0.88 -4.13 -4.11
N PHE A 54 -1.47 -3.51 -3.09
CA PHE A 54 -2.09 -4.23 -1.97
C PHE A 54 -3.32 -5.02 -2.41
N PHE A 55 -4.20 -4.42 -3.23
CA PHE A 55 -5.34 -5.15 -3.79
C PHE A 55 -4.92 -6.22 -4.80
N LYS A 56 -3.86 -5.98 -5.57
CA LYS A 56 -3.27 -6.99 -6.45
C LYS A 56 -2.77 -8.21 -5.68
N ALA A 57 -2.08 -8.01 -4.55
CA ALA A 57 -1.65 -9.12 -3.69
C ALA A 57 -2.85 -9.97 -3.22
N ILE A 58 -3.97 -9.34 -2.88
CA ILE A 58 -5.21 -10.04 -2.50
C ILE A 58 -5.80 -10.82 -3.70
N ASP A 59 -5.84 -10.20 -4.89
CA ASP A 59 -6.31 -10.84 -6.12
C ASP A 59 -5.44 -12.05 -6.52
N GLU A 60 -4.13 -11.98 -6.26
CA GLU A 60 -3.18 -13.08 -6.43
C GLU A 60 -3.32 -14.19 -5.36
N GLY A 61 -4.26 -14.03 -4.42
CA GLY A 61 -4.64 -15.04 -3.44
C GLY A 61 -3.97 -14.91 -2.07
N VAL A 62 -3.26 -13.81 -1.80
CA VAL A 62 -2.71 -13.55 -0.47
C VAL A 62 -3.83 -13.17 0.49
N ASP A 63 -4.10 -14.04 1.46
CA ASP A 63 -5.21 -13.88 2.40
C ASP A 63 -4.77 -13.43 3.80
N VAL A 64 -3.46 -13.31 4.08
CA VAL A 64 -2.93 -12.76 5.34
C VAL A 64 -2.62 -11.27 5.17
N LEU A 65 -3.17 -10.43 6.04
CA LEU A 65 -3.12 -8.97 5.94
C LEU A 65 -1.69 -8.42 5.87
N GLY A 66 -0.81 -8.88 6.75
CA GLY A 66 0.59 -8.47 6.79
C GLY A 66 1.39 -8.95 5.59
N GLU A 67 1.04 -10.11 5.03
CA GLU A 67 1.68 -10.63 3.82
C GLU A 67 1.27 -9.80 2.60
N ALA A 68 -0.01 -9.46 2.46
CA ALA A 68 -0.49 -8.59 1.38
C ALA A 68 0.13 -7.20 1.44
N TRP A 69 0.22 -6.60 2.64
CA TRP A 69 0.92 -5.33 2.85
C TRP A 69 2.43 -5.42 2.54
N GLY A 70 3.10 -6.48 2.97
CA GLY A 70 4.52 -6.70 2.70
C GLY A 70 4.81 -6.91 1.21
N LEU A 71 3.96 -7.66 0.52
CA LEU A 71 4.07 -7.90 -0.91
C LEU A 71 3.82 -6.62 -1.72
N ALA A 72 2.84 -5.79 -1.33
CA ALA A 72 2.61 -4.48 -1.95
C ALA A 72 3.84 -3.57 -1.87
N ASN A 73 4.48 -3.50 -0.70
CA ASN A 73 5.74 -2.76 -0.53
C ASN A 73 6.88 -3.35 -1.36
N THR A 74 6.92 -4.67 -1.53
CA THR A 74 7.91 -5.35 -2.37
C THR A 74 7.70 -5.00 -3.84
N TYR A 75 6.45 -5.01 -4.32
CA TYR A 75 6.10 -4.57 -5.68
C TYR A 75 6.49 -3.11 -5.90
N TYR A 76 6.14 -2.21 -4.97
CA TYR A 76 6.55 -0.82 -5.05
C TYR A 76 8.07 -0.66 -5.14
N ALA A 77 8.83 -1.29 -4.25
CA ALA A 77 10.30 -1.15 -4.22
C ALA A 77 10.99 -1.71 -5.47
N ASN A 78 10.39 -2.72 -6.12
CA ASN A 78 10.91 -3.29 -7.36
C ASN A 78 10.62 -2.39 -8.58
N THR A 79 9.45 -1.76 -8.62
CA THR A 79 9.06 -0.83 -9.70
C THR A 79 9.76 0.53 -9.55
N TYR A 80 9.81 1.04 -8.32
CA TYR A 80 10.36 2.35 -7.96
C TYR A 80 11.49 2.17 -6.94
N PRO A 81 12.75 1.98 -7.41
CA PRO A 81 13.90 1.80 -6.54
C PRO A 81 14.01 2.95 -5.50
N PRO A 82 13.85 2.67 -4.19
CA PRO A 82 13.58 3.73 -3.22
C PRO A 82 14.76 4.69 -2.99
N MET A 83 15.97 4.26 -3.37
CA MET A 83 17.19 5.04 -3.20
C MET A 83 17.47 5.98 -4.38
N ASP A 84 16.77 5.83 -5.50
CA ASP A 84 16.96 6.67 -6.70
C ASP A 84 16.23 8.01 -6.55
N TYR A 85 15.08 8.01 -5.87
CA TYR A 85 14.31 9.21 -5.59
C TYR A 85 13.76 9.23 -4.16
N GLN A 86 14.06 10.28 -3.41
CA GLN A 86 13.76 10.36 -1.97
C GLN A 86 12.26 10.31 -1.65
N ILE A 87 11.40 10.68 -2.61
CA ILE A 87 9.96 10.58 -2.41
C ILE A 87 9.53 9.11 -2.36
N ASP A 88 10.14 8.21 -3.15
CA ASP A 88 9.81 6.79 -3.14
C ASP A 88 10.20 6.11 -1.83
N CYS A 89 11.39 6.44 -1.28
CA CYS A 89 11.77 6.03 0.08
C CYS A 89 10.75 6.51 1.12
N LYS A 90 10.28 7.75 0.97
CA LYS A 90 9.27 8.31 1.87
C LYS A 90 7.91 7.62 1.72
N THR A 91 7.43 7.37 0.50
CA THR A 91 6.18 6.65 0.23
C THR A 91 6.18 5.28 0.92
N LEU A 92 7.23 4.48 0.70
CA LEU A 92 7.39 3.17 1.32
C LEU A 92 7.41 3.21 2.85
N THR A 93 8.21 4.10 3.43
CA THR A 93 8.41 4.12 4.89
C THR A 93 7.25 4.73 5.66
N GLN A 94 6.39 5.51 4.99
CA GLN A 94 5.33 6.24 5.66
C GLN A 94 4.02 5.47 5.81
N TRP A 95 3.83 4.31 5.20
CA TRP A 95 2.55 3.57 5.20
C TRP A 95 2.58 2.32 6.10
N PRO A 96 2.61 2.45 7.45
CA PRO A 96 2.65 1.31 8.36
C PRO A 96 1.29 0.63 8.49
N LEU A 97 1.34 -0.69 8.67
CA LEU A 97 0.24 -1.49 9.19
C LEU A 97 0.22 -1.42 10.72
N LEU A 98 -0.87 -0.89 11.28
CA LEU A 98 -1.14 -0.83 12.71
C LEU A 98 -2.23 -1.86 13.07
N GLY A 99 -1.97 -2.72 14.04
CA GLY A 99 -2.86 -3.80 14.45
C GLY A 99 -2.16 -5.15 14.39
N ASP A 100 -2.92 -6.23 14.24
CA ASP A 100 -2.39 -7.57 14.09
C ASP A 100 -2.12 -7.89 12.59
N PRO A 101 -0.84 -8.07 12.17
CA PRO A 101 -0.53 -8.41 10.79
C PRO A 101 -0.91 -9.84 10.41
N SER A 102 -1.20 -10.73 11.38
CA SER A 102 -1.54 -12.13 11.12
C SER A 102 -3.02 -12.37 10.78
N LEU A 103 -3.82 -11.31 10.70
CA LEU A 103 -5.23 -11.39 10.39
C LEU A 103 -5.48 -11.97 9.00
N LYS A 104 -6.39 -12.93 8.92
CA LYS A 104 -6.93 -13.44 7.65
C LYS A 104 -7.99 -12.47 7.09
N ILE A 105 -7.74 -11.94 5.91
CA ILE A 105 -8.67 -11.12 5.13
C ILE A 105 -9.90 -11.97 4.79
N GLY A 106 -11.09 -11.47 5.08
CA GLY A 106 -12.34 -12.22 4.94
C GLY A 106 -12.71 -13.10 6.15
N GLY A 107 -11.83 -13.22 7.14
CA GLY A 107 -12.09 -13.93 8.39
C GLY A 107 -11.76 -15.42 8.36
N TYR A 108 -12.07 -16.10 9.48
CA TYR A 108 -11.83 -17.53 9.70
C TYR A 108 -13.16 -18.28 9.69
N SER A 109 -13.18 -19.45 9.05
CA SER A 109 -14.31 -20.37 8.98
C SER A 109 -14.17 -21.52 9.96
#